data_AF-A0A3M1KH40-F1
#
_entry.id   AF-A0A3M1KH40-F1
#
_cell.length_a   1.000
_cell.length_b   1.000
_cell.length_c   1.000
_cell.angle_alpha   90.00
_cell.angle_beta   90.00
_cell.angle_gamma   90.00
#
_symmetry.space_group_name_H-M   'P 1'
#
loop_
_entity.id
_entity.type
_entity.pdbx_description
1 polymer ?
#
loop_
_entity_poly.entity_id
_entity_poly.type
_entity_poly.pdbx_seq_one_letter_code
_entity_poly.pdbx_strand_id
1 'polypeptide(L)'
;MNLIPSRNLRTLVIVCLCVIGIGFPVASSWVFLLDGDRRLAANIMALSYLIGFYGMFLSPWLKVGDLRDWSTWRRLRATVTIWLWTVYLTAVIWELPWLLFHETIRAAKDELWAYSWWAYIDGGDIRYAGWDPTIATLEWFTVINALIGLPVLIHWVRNGRKPGWPLFVFMFTGASHFYQTMQYYVSQALQDFAHVGDTAFDLYVRFFMVNSPWVLLPLCVWCYAWWELSPDAPERES
;
A
#
# COMPACT_ATOMS: atom_id res chain seq x y z
N MET A 1 5.82 22.54 6.40
CA MET A 1 5.70 22.18 4.97
C MET A 1 4.57 21.17 4.83
N ASN A 2 3.49 21.49 4.11
CA ASN A 2 2.32 20.62 4.03
C ASN A 2 2.53 19.53 2.97
N LEU A 3 2.57 18.26 3.39
CA LEU A 3 2.64 17.07 2.51
C LEU A 3 1.43 17.02 1.57
N ILE A 4 0.25 17.40 2.08
CA ILE A 4 -1.01 17.52 1.35
C ILE A 4 -1.52 18.97 1.52
N PRO A 5 -1.59 19.78 0.44
CA PRO A 5 -1.91 21.20 0.55
C PRO A 5 -3.38 21.46 0.91
N SER A 6 -4.33 20.64 0.44
CA SER A 6 -5.74 20.78 0.77
C SER A 6 -6.06 20.32 2.20
N ARG A 7 -6.95 21.05 2.88
CA ARG A 7 -7.47 20.66 4.19
C ARG A 7 -8.40 19.44 4.06
N ASN A 8 -9.32 19.44 3.10
CA ASN A 8 -10.29 18.36 2.96
C ASN A 8 -9.60 17.05 2.55
N LEU A 9 -8.65 17.09 1.61
CA LEU A 9 -7.89 15.90 1.25
C LEU A 9 -7.11 15.34 2.45
N ARG A 10 -6.49 16.22 3.23
CA ARG A 10 -5.76 15.80 4.44
C ARG A 10 -6.69 15.13 5.45
N THR A 11 -7.86 15.70 5.70
CA THR A 11 -8.86 15.09 6.58
C THR A 11 -9.29 13.73 6.07
N LEU A 12 -9.61 13.60 4.78
CA LEU A 12 -10.00 12.32 4.17
C LEU A 12 -8.91 11.26 4.29
N VAL A 13 -7.66 11.62 3.97
CA VAL A 13 -6.49 10.72 4.09
C VAL A 13 -6.28 10.32 5.56
N ILE A 14 -6.35 11.25 6.51
CA ILE A 14 -6.22 10.93 7.94
C ILE A 14 -7.32 9.98 8.38
N VAL A 15 -8.59 10.22 7.99
CA VAL A 15 -9.70 9.32 8.32
C VAL A 15 -9.44 7.92 7.79
N CYS A 16 -8.99 7.79 6.54
CA CYS A 16 -8.66 6.49 5.94
C CYS A 16 -7.48 5.81 6.66
N LEU A 17 -6.44 6.55 7.01
CA LEU A 17 -5.32 6.03 7.80
C LEU A 17 -5.76 5.61 9.20
N CYS A 18 -6.69 6.32 9.83
CA CYS A 18 -7.27 5.94 11.12
C CYS A 18 -8.07 4.64 11.02
N VAL A 19 -8.84 4.43 9.94
CA VAL A 19 -9.56 3.16 9.71
C VAL A 19 -8.58 1.98 9.67
N ILE A 20 -7.44 2.15 9.00
CA ILE A 20 -6.40 1.11 8.92
C ILE A 20 -5.70 0.94 10.26
N GLY A 21 -5.18 2.05 10.81
CA GLY A 21 -4.33 2.06 11.99
C GLY A 21 -5.04 1.65 13.28
N ILE A 22 -6.33 1.98 13.43
CA ILE A 22 -7.15 1.56 14.57
C ILE A 22 -7.65 0.11 14.38
N GLY A 23 -7.83 -0.33 13.14
CA GLY A 23 -8.24 -1.70 12.83
C GLY A 23 -7.30 -2.74 13.44
N PHE A 24 -5.98 -2.49 13.40
CA PHE A 24 -4.98 -3.38 13.99
C PHE A 24 -5.16 -3.60 15.51
N PRO A 25 -5.04 -2.58 16.39
CA PRO A 25 -5.16 -2.78 17.83
C PRO A 25 -6.56 -3.23 18.25
N VAL A 26 -7.63 -2.81 17.56
CA VAL A 26 -9.00 -3.25 17.88
C VAL A 26 -9.16 -4.74 17.59
N ALA A 27 -8.70 -5.20 16.42
CA ALA A 27 -8.81 -6.61 16.07
C ALA A 27 -7.92 -7.49 16.95
N SER A 28 -6.66 -7.07 17.23
CA SER A 28 -5.79 -7.80 18.16
C SER A 28 -6.40 -7.86 19.57
N SER A 29 -6.93 -6.75 20.08
CA SER A 29 -7.57 -6.74 21.41
C SER A 29 -8.81 -7.64 21.44
N TRP A 30 -9.60 -7.64 20.38
CA TRP A 30 -10.78 -8.50 20.31
C TRP A 30 -10.41 -9.98 20.35
N VAL A 31 -9.40 -10.41 19.59
CA VAL A 31 -8.97 -11.81 19.56
C VAL A 31 -8.34 -12.25 20.88
N PHE A 32 -7.42 -11.45 21.43
CA PHE A 32 -6.56 -11.89 22.53
C PHE A 32 -7.02 -11.47 23.94
N LEU A 33 -7.86 -10.44 24.05
CA LEU A 33 -8.33 -9.93 25.35
C LEU A 33 -9.82 -10.20 25.59
N LEU A 34 -10.58 -10.47 24.53
CA LEU A 34 -12.04 -10.66 24.58
C LEU A 34 -12.50 -12.00 23.98
N ASP A 35 -11.57 -12.93 23.73
CA ASP A 35 -11.81 -14.25 23.13
C ASP A 35 -12.63 -14.21 21.83
N GLY A 36 -12.40 -13.18 21.02
CA GLY A 36 -13.06 -12.97 19.73
C GLY A 36 -12.61 -13.95 18.66
N ASP A 37 -13.47 -14.16 17.66
CA ASP A 37 -13.15 -15.04 16.53
C ASP A 37 -12.02 -14.47 15.67
N ARG A 38 -10.90 -15.19 15.63
CA ARG A 38 -9.69 -14.81 14.93
C ARG A 38 -9.87 -14.67 13.42
N ARG A 39 -10.69 -15.51 12.79
CA ARG A 39 -10.90 -15.47 11.34
C ARG A 39 -11.75 -14.26 10.96
N LEU A 40 -12.79 -13.99 11.73
CA LEU A 40 -13.66 -12.85 11.57
C LEU A 40 -12.91 -11.54 11.82
N ALA A 41 -12.07 -11.47 12.85
CA ALA A 41 -11.20 -10.33 13.10
C ALA A 41 -10.29 -10.04 11.89
N ALA A 42 -9.62 -11.05 11.35
CA ALA A 42 -8.80 -10.92 10.15
C ALA A 42 -9.62 -10.51 8.91
N ASN A 43 -10.87 -10.98 8.75
CA ASN A 43 -11.77 -10.53 7.67
C ASN A 43 -12.10 -9.04 7.79
N ILE A 44 -12.45 -8.59 8.99
CA ILE A 44 -12.76 -7.18 9.27
C ILE A 44 -11.53 -6.30 9.04
N MET A 45 -10.35 -6.76 9.43
CA MET A 45 -9.10 -6.05 9.15
C MET A 45 -8.84 -5.93 7.66
N ALA A 46 -9.01 -7.01 6.88
CA ALA A 46 -8.83 -6.97 5.43
C ALA A 46 -9.80 -5.97 4.77
N LEU A 47 -11.06 -5.92 5.21
CA LEU A 47 -12.02 -4.91 4.75
C LEU A 47 -11.63 -3.49 5.17
N SER A 48 -11.18 -3.31 6.41
CA SER A 48 -10.74 -2.00 6.91
C SER A 48 -9.54 -1.49 6.11
N TYR A 49 -8.60 -2.39 5.82
CA TYR A 49 -7.45 -2.11 4.97
C TYR A 49 -7.89 -1.72 3.55
N LEU A 50 -8.76 -2.51 2.93
CA LEU A 50 -9.29 -2.26 1.60
C LEU A 50 -10.00 -0.89 1.51
N ILE A 51 -10.93 -0.62 2.42
CA ILE A 51 -11.69 0.63 2.48
C ILE A 51 -10.75 1.81 2.71
N GLY A 52 -9.79 1.66 3.64
CA GLY A 52 -8.81 2.69 3.92
C GLY A 52 -7.91 3.00 2.73
N PHE A 53 -7.35 1.98 2.07
CA PHE A 53 -6.47 2.16 0.91
C PHE A 53 -7.21 2.77 -0.27
N TYR A 54 -8.32 2.17 -0.70
CA TYR A 54 -9.08 2.72 -1.82
C TYR A 54 -9.66 4.09 -1.49
N GLY A 55 -10.17 4.30 -0.28
CA GLY A 55 -10.64 5.61 0.17
C GLY A 55 -9.53 6.67 0.09
N MET A 56 -8.33 6.33 0.55
CA MET A 56 -7.18 7.20 0.52
C MET A 56 -6.74 7.52 -0.92
N PHE A 57 -6.62 6.53 -1.80
CA PHE A 57 -6.19 6.74 -3.19
C PHE A 57 -7.24 7.43 -4.06
N LEU A 58 -8.53 7.23 -3.78
CA LEU A 58 -9.63 7.86 -4.50
C LEU A 58 -9.98 9.25 -3.93
N SER A 59 -9.54 9.57 -2.72
CA SER A 59 -9.85 10.85 -2.06
C SER A 59 -9.50 12.11 -2.89
N PRO A 60 -8.41 12.18 -3.67
CA PRO A 60 -8.15 13.33 -4.54
C PRO A 60 -9.21 13.53 -5.62
N TRP A 61 -10.01 12.51 -5.94
CA TRP A 61 -11.02 12.52 -7.00
C TRP A 61 -12.41 12.90 -6.49
N LEU A 62 -12.59 13.00 -5.17
CA LEU A 62 -13.84 13.45 -4.59
C LEU A 62 -14.05 14.95 -4.87
N LYS A 63 -15.27 15.32 -5.26
CA LYS A 63 -15.67 16.71 -5.55
C LYS A 63 -16.22 17.39 -4.29
N VAL A 64 -15.40 17.46 -3.24
CA VAL A 64 -15.77 18.01 -1.92
C VAL A 64 -14.91 19.19 -1.53
N GLY A 65 -15.53 20.23 -0.97
CA GLY A 65 -14.86 21.44 -0.49
C GLY A 65 -13.87 22.03 -1.50
N ASP A 66 -12.64 22.29 -1.05
CA ASP A 66 -11.52 22.84 -1.83
C ASP A 66 -10.98 21.90 -2.94
N LEU A 67 -11.52 20.67 -3.06
CA LEU A 67 -11.18 19.73 -4.13
C LEU A 67 -12.09 19.87 -5.35
N ARG A 68 -13.20 20.61 -5.28
CA ARG A 68 -14.17 20.70 -6.39
C ARG A 68 -13.55 21.19 -7.69
N ASP A 69 -12.70 22.21 -7.56
CA ASP A 69 -12.10 22.91 -8.70
C ASP A 69 -10.71 22.37 -9.07
N TRP A 70 -10.29 21.24 -8.47
CA TRP A 70 -9.01 20.62 -8.82
C TRP A 70 -9.04 20.06 -10.24
N SER A 71 -8.06 20.51 -11.04
CA SER A 71 -7.76 19.94 -12.34
C SER A 71 -7.39 18.46 -12.24
N THR A 72 -7.60 17.71 -13.32
CA THR A 72 -7.23 16.28 -13.43
C THR A 72 -5.77 16.05 -13.05
N TRP A 73 -4.86 16.92 -13.52
CA TRP A 73 -3.44 16.84 -13.18
C TRP A 73 -3.20 16.95 -11.68
N ARG A 74 -3.83 17.91 -11.00
CA ARG A 74 -3.64 18.11 -9.55
C ARG A 74 -4.13 16.90 -8.75
N ARG A 75 -5.23 16.28 -9.18
CA ARG A 75 -5.77 15.04 -8.59
C ARG A 75 -4.85 13.86 -8.80
N LEU A 76 -4.33 13.69 -10.02
CA LEU A 76 -3.38 12.64 -10.37
C LEU A 76 -2.08 12.78 -9.58
N ARG A 77 -1.50 13.98 -9.51
CA ARG A 77 -0.30 14.28 -8.71
C ARG A 77 -0.50 13.94 -7.24
N ALA A 78 -1.66 14.31 -6.68
CA ALA A 78 -1.98 13.99 -5.29
C ALA A 78 -2.12 12.47 -5.08
N THR A 79 -2.80 11.77 -5.99
CA THR A 79 -2.95 10.30 -5.97
C THR A 79 -1.58 9.60 -5.97
N VAL A 80 -0.71 9.98 -6.90
CA VAL A 80 0.66 9.45 -7.01
C VAL A 80 1.47 9.77 -5.75
N THR A 81 1.39 10.99 -5.24
CA THR A 81 2.10 11.38 -4.02
C THR A 81 1.67 10.53 -2.81
N ILE A 82 0.36 10.34 -2.64
CA ILE A 82 -0.20 9.51 -1.58
C ILE A 82 0.26 8.06 -1.72
N TRP A 83 0.20 7.51 -2.94
CA TRP A 83 0.63 6.14 -3.21
C TRP A 83 2.12 5.93 -2.94
N LEU A 84 2.99 6.83 -3.40
CA LEU A 84 4.44 6.75 -3.12
C LEU A 84 4.75 6.78 -1.62
N TRP A 85 4.09 7.64 -0.85
CA TRP A 85 4.22 7.61 0.62
C TRP A 85 3.76 6.29 1.20
N THR A 86 2.61 5.79 0.74
CA THR A 86 2.03 4.54 1.25
C THR A 86 2.95 3.36 0.98
N VAL A 87 3.47 3.26 -0.25
CA VAL A 87 4.28 2.12 -0.68
C VAL A 87 5.62 2.09 0.04
N TYR A 88 6.29 3.24 0.15
CA TYR A 88 7.58 3.30 0.84
C TYR A 88 7.45 3.12 2.35
N LEU A 89 6.40 3.68 2.97
CA LEU A 89 6.18 3.48 4.40
C LEU A 89 5.82 2.03 4.69
N THR A 90 4.94 1.41 3.90
CA THR A 90 4.60 -0.01 4.06
C THR A 90 5.84 -0.88 4.00
N ALA A 91 6.70 -0.68 3.00
CA ALA A 91 7.95 -1.41 2.89
C ALA A 91 8.84 -1.28 4.13
N VAL A 92 8.98 -0.07 4.68
CA VAL A 92 9.86 0.18 5.83
C VAL A 92 9.25 -0.28 7.17
N ILE A 93 7.94 -0.13 7.36
CA ILE A 93 7.29 -0.39 8.66
C ILE A 93 6.62 -1.77 8.76
N TRP A 94 6.48 -2.47 7.64
CA TRP A 94 5.79 -3.76 7.58
C TRP A 94 6.67 -4.87 7.00
N GLU A 95 7.15 -4.67 5.78
CA GLU A 95 7.88 -5.69 5.02
C GLU A 95 9.31 -5.87 5.57
N LEU A 96 10.02 -4.78 5.86
CA LEU A 96 11.34 -4.83 6.47
C LEU A 96 11.32 -5.51 7.86
N PRO A 97 10.39 -5.19 8.78
CA PRO A 97 10.22 -5.97 10.01
C PRO A 97 9.93 -7.44 9.76
N TRP A 98 9.08 -7.79 8.79
CA TRP A 98 8.83 -9.19 8.44
C TRP A 98 10.12 -9.87 7.96
N LEU A 99 10.86 -9.28 7.03
CA LEU A 99 12.13 -9.83 6.54
C LEU A 99 13.14 -10.11 7.66
N LEU A 100 13.28 -9.17 8.60
CA LEU A 100 14.25 -9.27 9.70
C LEU A 100 13.80 -10.19 10.83
N PHE A 101 12.49 -10.32 11.06
CA PHE A 101 11.93 -10.96 12.24
C PHE A 101 10.89 -12.05 11.94
N HIS A 102 10.83 -12.59 10.73
CA HIS A 102 9.82 -13.59 10.31
C HIS A 102 9.77 -14.81 11.24
N GLU A 103 10.91 -15.33 11.72
CA GLU A 103 10.91 -16.46 12.67
C GLU A 103 10.29 -16.09 14.01
N THR A 104 10.56 -14.88 14.52
CA THR A 104 9.95 -14.37 15.75
C THR A 104 8.44 -14.16 15.56
N ILE A 105 8.03 -13.57 14.44
CA ILE A 105 6.62 -13.38 14.08
C ILE A 105 5.91 -14.75 13.98
N ARG A 106 6.55 -15.72 13.33
CA ARG A 106 6.04 -17.09 13.19
C ARG A 106 5.82 -17.76 14.55
N ALA A 107 6.81 -17.66 15.45
CA ALA A 107 6.70 -18.24 16.79
C ALA A 107 5.64 -17.54 17.65
N ALA A 108 5.30 -16.29 17.33
CA ALA A 108 4.39 -15.44 18.09
C ALA A 108 2.94 -15.46 17.55
N LYS A 109 2.48 -16.58 16.96
CA LYS A 109 1.12 -16.70 16.39
C LYS A 109 0.00 -16.30 17.35
N ASP A 110 0.19 -16.64 18.62
CA ASP A 110 -0.78 -16.45 19.69
C ASP A 110 -0.45 -15.22 20.56
N GLU A 111 0.37 -14.30 20.05
CA GLU A 111 0.75 -13.07 20.74
C GLU A 111 0.08 -11.84 20.09
N LEU A 112 -0.42 -10.94 20.93
CA LEU A 112 -1.17 -9.75 20.51
C LEU A 112 -0.42 -8.87 19.51
N TRP A 113 0.90 -8.72 19.70
CA TRP A 113 1.73 -7.81 18.90
C TRP A 113 1.97 -8.32 17.47
N ALA A 114 1.99 -9.64 17.27
CA ALA A 114 2.27 -10.26 15.98
C ALA A 114 1.01 -10.43 15.12
N TYR A 115 -0.17 -10.22 15.73
CA TYR A 115 -1.44 -10.52 15.09
C TYR A 115 -1.69 -9.71 13.82
N SER A 116 -1.12 -8.52 13.68
CA SER A 116 -1.24 -7.75 12.44
C SER A 116 -0.73 -8.54 11.24
N TRP A 117 0.49 -9.10 11.31
CA TRP A 117 1.02 -9.96 10.25
C TRP A 117 0.19 -11.23 10.11
N TRP A 118 -0.18 -11.83 11.25
CA TRP A 118 -0.95 -13.07 11.21
C TRP A 118 -2.35 -12.91 10.64
N ALA A 119 -3.00 -11.76 10.78
CA ALA A 119 -4.29 -11.51 10.15
C ALA A 119 -4.20 -11.51 8.62
N TYR A 120 -3.03 -11.21 8.06
CA TYR A 120 -2.75 -11.39 6.64
C TYR A 120 -2.36 -12.84 6.32
N ILE A 121 -1.45 -13.43 7.11
CA ILE A 121 -0.99 -14.83 6.91
C ILE A 121 -2.17 -15.82 6.99
N ASP A 122 -3.07 -15.61 7.95
CA ASP A 122 -4.27 -16.41 8.12
C ASP A 122 -5.26 -16.08 7.01
N GLY A 123 -5.18 -16.83 5.91
CA GLY A 123 -6.07 -16.80 4.76
C GLY A 123 -5.63 -15.89 3.61
N GLY A 124 -4.62 -15.04 3.78
CA GLY A 124 -3.96 -14.33 2.68
C GLY A 124 -3.00 -15.27 1.93
N ASP A 125 -1.72 -15.28 2.30
CA ASP A 125 -0.74 -16.22 1.75
C ASP A 125 0.08 -16.84 2.89
N ILE A 126 -0.08 -18.15 3.09
CA ILE A 126 0.53 -18.87 4.21
C ILE A 126 2.06 -18.91 4.12
N ARG A 127 2.66 -18.64 2.95
CA ARG A 127 4.11 -18.60 2.79
C ARG A 127 4.76 -17.51 3.64
N TYR A 128 4.02 -16.45 4.00
CA TYR A 128 4.49 -15.44 4.95
C TYR A 128 4.62 -15.95 6.39
N ALA A 129 4.13 -17.16 6.71
CA ALA A 129 4.36 -17.81 7.99
C ALA A 129 5.80 -18.36 8.14
N GLY A 130 6.63 -18.31 7.09
CA GLY A 130 8.01 -18.78 7.15
C GLY A 130 8.87 -18.16 6.05
N TRP A 131 10.04 -18.73 5.83
CA TRP A 131 10.93 -18.29 4.76
C TRP A 131 10.58 -18.98 3.44
N ASP A 132 9.90 -18.27 2.55
CA ASP A 132 9.77 -18.62 1.14
C ASP A 132 10.72 -17.76 0.29
N PRO A 133 11.67 -18.33 -0.47
CA PRO A 133 12.63 -17.56 -1.24
C PRO A 133 12.02 -16.63 -2.30
N THR A 134 10.86 -16.98 -2.85
CA THR A 134 10.16 -16.15 -3.84
C THR A 134 9.58 -14.93 -3.15
N ILE A 135 8.83 -15.12 -2.07
CA ILE A 135 8.29 -14.02 -1.26
C ILE A 135 9.42 -13.14 -0.75
N ALA A 136 10.43 -13.73 -0.11
CA ALA A 136 11.54 -12.97 0.47
C ALA A 136 12.28 -12.12 -0.57
N THR A 137 12.46 -12.63 -1.80
CA THR A 137 13.07 -11.86 -2.89
C THR A 137 12.20 -10.69 -3.32
N LEU A 138 10.87 -10.88 -3.43
CA LEU A 138 9.94 -9.81 -3.75
C LEU A 138 9.97 -8.73 -2.67
N GLU A 139 9.88 -9.13 -1.40
CA GLU A 139 9.89 -8.19 -0.26
C GLU A 139 11.23 -7.43 -0.16
N TRP A 140 12.38 -8.10 -0.34
CA TRP A 140 13.68 -7.42 -0.34
C TRP A 140 13.76 -6.37 -1.45
N PHE A 141 13.25 -6.67 -2.64
CA PHE A 141 13.27 -5.72 -3.74
C PHE A 141 12.36 -4.52 -3.46
N THR A 142 11.21 -4.74 -2.83
CA THR A 142 10.32 -3.66 -2.38
C THR A 142 11.00 -2.78 -1.34
N VAL A 143 11.64 -3.37 -0.33
CA VAL A 143 12.36 -2.65 0.72
C VAL A 143 13.52 -1.84 0.16
N ILE A 144 14.33 -2.41 -0.75
CA ILE A 144 15.42 -1.68 -1.40
C ILE A 144 14.87 -0.49 -2.20
N ASN A 145 13.78 -0.70 -2.94
CA ASN A 145 13.11 0.36 -3.67
C ASN A 145 12.68 1.50 -2.73
N ALA A 146 12.12 1.16 -1.56
CA ALA A 146 11.71 2.15 -0.57
C ALA A 146 12.87 2.88 0.10
N LEU A 147 13.97 2.20 0.42
CA LEU A 147 15.16 2.82 1.02
C LEU A 147 15.79 3.86 0.08
N ILE A 148 15.67 3.67 -1.23
CA ILE A 148 16.08 4.65 -2.24
C ILE A 148 15.00 5.71 -2.44
N GLY A 149 13.76 5.28 -2.68
CA GLY A 149 12.64 6.12 -3.09
C GLY A 149 12.15 7.08 -2.00
N LEU A 150 12.20 6.69 -0.73
CA LEU A 150 11.72 7.53 0.38
C LEU A 150 12.57 8.80 0.57
N PRO A 151 13.91 8.75 0.63
CA PRO A 151 14.75 9.95 0.60
C PRO A 151 14.49 10.84 -0.61
N VAL A 152 14.30 10.24 -1.80
CA VAL A 152 14.00 10.95 -3.04
C VAL A 152 12.65 11.65 -2.97
N LEU A 153 11.62 11.00 -2.43
CA LEU A 153 10.31 11.57 -2.20
C LEU A 153 10.37 12.73 -1.23
N ILE A 154 11.10 12.58 -0.11
CA ILE A 154 11.33 13.67 0.85
C ILE A 154 12.02 14.85 0.17
N HIS A 155 13.08 14.60 -0.60
CA HIS A 155 13.80 15.62 -1.34
C HIS A 155 12.87 16.33 -2.34
N TRP A 156 12.12 15.58 -3.14
CA TRP A 156 11.18 16.11 -4.13
C TRP A 156 10.11 16.99 -3.48
N VAL A 157 9.49 16.54 -2.39
CA VAL A 157 8.47 17.30 -1.66
C VAL A 157 9.09 18.58 -1.05
N ARG A 158 10.33 18.52 -0.54
CA ARG A 158 11.04 19.67 0.02
C ARG A 158 11.44 20.72 -1.01
N ASN A 159 11.71 20.32 -2.24
CA ASN A 159 12.19 21.19 -3.31
C ASN A 159 11.06 21.63 -4.26
N GLY A 160 9.85 21.81 -3.74
CA GLY A 160 8.71 22.35 -4.51
C GLY A 160 8.10 21.35 -5.49
N ARG A 161 8.42 20.05 -5.37
CA ARG A 161 7.86 18.97 -6.18
C ARG A 161 8.07 19.18 -7.70
N LYS A 162 9.21 19.76 -8.08
CA LYS A 162 9.56 20.04 -9.47
C LYS A 162 9.80 18.73 -10.26
N PRO A 163 9.39 18.64 -11.53
CA PRO A 163 9.76 17.52 -12.38
C PRO A 163 11.28 17.50 -12.61
N GLY A 164 11.83 16.30 -12.83
CA GLY A 164 13.26 16.08 -13.00
C GLY A 164 13.63 14.64 -12.63
N TRP A 165 14.87 14.44 -12.20
CA TRP A 165 15.37 13.10 -11.87
C TRP A 165 14.54 12.30 -10.84
N PRO A 166 13.86 12.91 -9.83
CA PRO A 166 13.02 12.15 -8.90
C PRO A 166 11.90 11.38 -9.60
N LEU A 167 11.41 11.91 -10.72
CA LEU A 167 10.33 11.29 -11.49
C LEU A 167 10.74 9.93 -12.04
N PHE A 168 11.99 9.77 -12.50
CA PHE A 168 12.50 8.48 -12.97
C PHE A 168 12.58 7.45 -11.84
N VAL A 169 12.92 7.87 -10.62
CA VAL A 169 12.87 6.99 -9.44
C VAL A 169 11.44 6.54 -9.17
N PHE A 170 10.47 7.46 -9.22
CA PHE A 170 9.06 7.10 -9.03
C PHE A 170 8.53 6.18 -10.14
N MET A 171 8.93 6.41 -11.39
CA MET A 171 8.60 5.50 -12.51
C MET A 171 9.19 4.10 -12.30
N PHE A 172 10.43 4.02 -11.79
CA PHE A 172 11.07 2.75 -11.43
C PHE A 172 10.34 2.06 -10.28
N THR A 173 9.93 2.80 -9.24
CA THR A 173 9.03 2.30 -8.18
C THR A 173 7.74 1.74 -8.76
N GLY A 174 7.06 2.48 -9.65
CA GLY A 174 5.88 2.00 -10.36
C GLY A 174 6.13 0.68 -11.09
N ALA A 175 7.19 0.63 -11.90
CA ALA A 175 7.54 -0.58 -12.65
C ALA A 175 7.86 -1.78 -11.77
N SER A 176 8.58 -1.54 -10.68
CA SER A 176 8.94 -2.56 -9.71
C SER A 176 7.69 -3.19 -9.10
N HIS A 177 6.80 -2.37 -8.54
CA HIS A 177 5.58 -2.86 -7.90
C HIS A 177 4.61 -3.52 -8.87
N PHE A 178 4.45 -2.96 -10.07
CA PHE A 178 3.62 -3.58 -11.10
C PHE A 178 4.14 -4.98 -11.44
N TYR A 179 5.44 -5.08 -11.77
CA TYR A 179 6.06 -6.35 -12.13
C TYR A 179 6.01 -7.36 -10.99
N GLN A 180 6.41 -6.97 -9.78
CA GLN A 180 6.43 -7.83 -8.60
C GLN A 180 5.03 -8.38 -8.27
N THR A 181 4.01 -7.51 -8.28
CA THR A 181 2.64 -7.93 -7.94
C THR A 181 2.04 -8.82 -9.03
N MET A 182 2.35 -8.55 -10.30
CA MET A 182 1.96 -9.44 -11.39
C MET A 182 2.68 -10.79 -11.29
N GLN A 183 3.98 -10.80 -10.97
CA GLN A 183 4.72 -12.04 -10.72
C GLN A 183 4.12 -12.81 -9.53
N TYR A 184 3.74 -12.11 -8.47
CA TYR A 184 3.09 -12.71 -7.30
C TYR A 184 1.78 -13.40 -7.68
N TYR A 185 0.89 -12.71 -8.41
CA TYR A 185 -0.35 -13.31 -8.93
C TYR A 185 -0.11 -14.49 -9.86
N VAL A 186 0.79 -14.36 -10.83
CA VAL A 186 1.10 -15.44 -11.77
C VAL A 186 1.68 -16.65 -11.04
N SER A 187 2.59 -16.44 -10.09
CA SER A 187 3.19 -17.52 -9.31
C SER A 187 2.17 -18.30 -8.50
N GLN A 188 1.14 -17.64 -7.98
CA GLN A 188 0.04 -18.28 -7.26
C GLN A 188 -0.91 -19.00 -8.22
N ALA A 189 -1.25 -18.38 -9.35
CA ALA A 189 -2.09 -19.01 -10.37
C ALA A 189 -1.46 -20.29 -10.95
N LEU A 190 -0.14 -20.31 -11.16
CA LEU A 190 0.60 -21.51 -11.60
C LEU A 190 0.63 -22.63 -10.55
N GLN A 191 0.30 -22.32 -9.31
CA GLN A 191 0.21 -23.26 -8.20
C GLN A 191 -1.25 -23.49 -7.75
N ASP A 192 -2.23 -23.16 -8.61
CA ASP A 192 -3.65 -23.28 -8.33
C ASP A 192 -4.09 -22.60 -7.01
N PHE A 193 -3.40 -21.51 -6.64
CA PHE A 193 -3.58 -20.76 -5.40
C PHE A 193 -3.43 -21.61 -4.13
N ALA A 194 -2.60 -22.66 -4.15
CA ALA A 194 -2.43 -23.63 -3.06
C ALA A 194 -2.03 -23.04 -1.71
N HIS A 195 -1.52 -21.81 -1.67
CA HIS A 195 -1.08 -21.13 -0.46
C HIS A 195 -2.06 -20.06 0.05
N VAL A 196 -3.12 -19.80 -0.71
CA VAL A 196 -4.19 -18.86 -0.33
C VAL A 196 -5.25 -19.58 0.48
N GLY A 197 -5.96 -18.86 1.35
CA GLY A 197 -7.04 -19.43 2.15
C GLY A 197 -8.14 -20.08 1.29
N ASP A 198 -8.94 -20.93 1.93
CA ASP A 198 -9.89 -21.84 1.28
C ASP A 198 -11.24 -21.20 0.91
N THR A 199 -11.45 -19.92 1.22
CA THR A 199 -12.71 -19.23 0.91
C THR A 199 -12.62 -18.27 -0.26
N ALA A 200 -13.77 -17.98 -0.87
CA ALA A 200 -13.89 -16.90 -1.84
C ALA A 200 -13.45 -15.55 -1.28
N PHE A 201 -13.65 -15.30 0.03
CA PHE A 201 -13.20 -14.07 0.67
C PHE A 201 -11.67 -14.00 0.71
N ASP A 202 -11.01 -15.10 1.06
CA ASP A 202 -9.55 -15.21 1.08
C ASP A 202 -8.96 -14.93 -0.31
N LEU A 203 -9.49 -15.58 -1.34
CA LEU A 203 -9.03 -15.40 -2.71
C LEU A 203 -9.33 -13.99 -3.27
N TYR A 204 -10.58 -13.55 -3.25
CA TYR A 204 -10.94 -12.32 -3.93
C TYR A 204 -10.62 -11.08 -3.11
N VAL A 205 -10.86 -11.08 -1.80
CA VAL A 205 -10.67 -9.88 -0.97
C VAL A 205 -9.23 -9.79 -0.50
N ARG A 206 -8.75 -10.81 0.23
CA ARG A 206 -7.41 -10.75 0.87
C ARG A 206 -6.28 -10.89 -0.13
N PHE A 207 -6.43 -11.76 -1.13
CA PHE A 207 -5.38 -11.95 -2.12
C PHE A 207 -5.50 -10.93 -3.26
N PHE A 208 -6.59 -10.91 -4.03
CA PHE A 208 -6.68 -10.00 -5.20
C PHE A 208 -6.92 -8.53 -4.85
N MET A 209 -7.96 -8.20 -4.08
CA MET A 209 -8.37 -6.80 -3.91
C MET A 209 -7.43 -6.02 -2.99
N VAL A 210 -6.89 -6.66 -1.95
CA VAL A 210 -5.90 -6.01 -1.08
C VAL A 210 -4.64 -5.71 -1.89
N ASN A 211 -4.14 -6.62 -2.74
CA ASN A 211 -2.92 -6.42 -3.51
C ASN A 211 -3.10 -5.60 -4.81
N SER A 212 -4.31 -5.44 -5.33
CA SER A 212 -4.54 -4.71 -6.60
C SER A 212 -4.09 -3.24 -6.63
N PRO A 213 -4.03 -2.47 -5.52
CA PRO A 213 -3.44 -1.14 -5.55
C PRO A 213 -1.99 -1.12 -6.06
N TRP A 214 -1.21 -2.17 -5.80
CA TRP A 214 0.16 -2.29 -6.30
C TRP A 214 0.26 -2.64 -7.79
N VAL A 215 -0.87 -2.95 -8.45
CA VAL A 215 -0.97 -3.10 -9.91
C VAL A 215 -1.53 -1.83 -10.54
N LEU A 216 -2.61 -1.28 -9.97
CA LEU A 216 -3.35 -0.18 -10.58
C LEU A 216 -2.66 1.18 -10.43
N LEU A 217 -2.11 1.49 -9.25
CA LEU A 217 -1.53 2.80 -8.98
C LEU A 217 -0.19 3.05 -9.67
N PRO A 218 0.67 2.04 -9.96
CA PRO A 218 1.77 2.22 -10.90
C PRO A 218 1.38 2.83 -12.24
N LEU A 219 0.21 2.47 -12.78
CA LEU A 219 -0.30 3.06 -14.02
C LEU A 219 -0.53 4.57 -13.85
N CYS A 220 -1.06 4.99 -12.69
CA CYS A 220 -1.19 6.42 -12.37
C CYS A 220 0.17 7.11 -12.28
N VAL A 221 1.20 6.46 -11.75
CA VAL A 221 2.56 7.01 -11.72
C VAL A 221 3.10 7.24 -13.12
N TRP A 222 2.91 6.29 -14.03
CA TRP A 222 3.34 6.45 -15.42
C TRP A 222 2.52 7.49 -16.18
N CYS A 223 1.19 7.54 -15.98
CA CYS A 223 0.37 8.62 -16.55
C CYS A 223 0.82 9.99 -16.04
N TYR A 224 1.14 10.11 -14.75
CA TYR A 224 1.65 11.34 -14.17
C TYR A 224 3.02 11.70 -14.76
N ALA A 225 3.92 10.73 -14.86
CA ALA A 225 5.24 10.96 -15.41
C ALA A 225 5.20 11.36 -16.90
N TRP A 226 4.37 10.69 -17.68
CA TRP A 226 4.10 11.06 -19.07
C TRP A 226 3.62 12.50 -19.17
N TRP A 227 2.66 12.90 -18.32
CA TRP A 227 2.16 14.27 -18.29
C TRP A 227 3.26 15.28 -17.92
N GLU A 228 4.06 15.01 -16.89
CA GLU A 228 5.16 15.89 -16.46
C GLU A 228 6.27 16.05 -17.51
N LEU A 229 6.54 15.00 -18.28
CA LEU A 229 7.55 14.99 -19.33
C LEU A 229 7.05 15.50 -20.68
N SER A 230 5.72 15.60 -20.87
CA SER A 230 5.13 16.06 -22.12
C SER A 230 5.41 17.56 -22.35
N PRO A 231 5.87 17.94 -23.56
CA PRO A 231 6.13 19.35 -23.89
C PRO A 231 4.84 20.19 -23.93
N ASP A 232 3.70 19.57 -24.23
CA ASP A 232 2.39 20.21 -24.36
C ASP A 232 1.53 20.12 -23.09
N ALA A 233 2.15 19.87 -21.92
CA ALA A 233 1.42 19.77 -20.67
C ALA A 233 0.61 21.06 -20.42
N PRO A 234 -0.72 20.99 -20.22
CA PRO A 234 -1.54 22.14 -19.88
C PRO A 234 -0.91 22.93 -18.75
N GLU A 235 -0.99 24.27 -18.82
CA GLU A 235 -0.30 25.20 -17.92
C GLU A 235 -0.27 24.67 -16.48
N ARG A 236 0.95 24.40 -16.02
CA ARG A 236 1.25 24.00 -14.66
C ARG A 236 0.84 25.19 -13.79
N GLU A 237 -0.32 25.12 -13.13
CA GLU A 237 -0.76 26.18 -12.21
C GLU A 237 0.40 26.52 -11.27
N SER A 238 0.94 27.73 -11.44
CA SER A 238 2.11 28.28 -10.75
C SER A 238 1.83 28.55 -9.28
#